data_AF-A0A8T1M4B2-F1
#
_entry.id   AF-A0A8T1M4B2-F1
#
_cell.length_a   1.000
_cell.length_b   1.000
_cell.length_c   1.000
_cell.angle_alpha   90.00
_cell.angle_beta   90.00
_cell.angle_gamma   90.00
#
_symmetry.space_group_name_H-M   'P 1'
#
loop_
_entity.id
_entity.type
_entity.pdbx_description
1 polymer ?
#
loop_
_entity_poly.entity_id
_entity_poly.type
_entity_poly.pdbx_seq_one_letter_code
_entity_poly.pdbx_strand_id
1 'polypeptide(L)'
;MAETLTKEPFGDEWIKNLSDSNLQELISELKERTKLFNCENESFQRYIDRVDPRMEDVTQGLVQEASDAEDADHIRPKPRSEAADRTLRLSWEQKVTVVQSEQDAYKHEINGLEKTSEALLHNYRAELEALVVIQKEINKSSNEFSKSFATTGRGDLMKPIYYEKFLKFIQDSMRQRDTIVDKLRLKNSALHTQLRKSREQLRQKEELGEVLRPVDFEQLKIDNSECLRKIDERNQEIQRLKLVAGKTLQVLNAYKLQLTQAIKEKERIKLEIAQRLDIKRRAKSEMVTVKKEVKEETKANKEFQEHKSSYNVPSVIDLIKLKSEEREIIRKELIHRRKLHLAQMALDRHKKIWLRIRHATADTIA
;
A
#
# COMPACT_ATOMS: atom_id res chain seq x y z
N MET A 1 -45.74 11.73 28.62
CA MET A 1 -47.18 11.45 28.76
C MET A 1 -47.94 12.77 28.94
N ALA A 2 -48.11 13.55 27.87
CA ALA A 2 -49.06 14.67 27.81
C ALA A 2 -49.12 15.21 26.36
N GLU A 3 -49.40 14.33 25.40
CA GLU A 3 -49.78 14.73 24.03
C GLU A 3 -51.22 14.29 23.77
N THR A 4 -52.15 14.75 24.60
CA THR A 4 -53.59 14.72 24.31
C THR A 4 -54.26 15.69 25.28
N LEU A 5 -54.39 16.95 24.89
CA LEU A 5 -55.33 17.89 25.53
C LEU A 5 -55.68 18.99 24.52
N THR A 6 -56.32 18.56 23.44
CA THR A 6 -57.12 19.42 22.57
C THR A 6 -58.46 19.70 23.24
N LYS A 7 -58.72 20.99 23.54
CA LYS A 7 -60.03 21.64 23.63
C LYS A 7 -61.22 20.81 24.13
N GLU A 8 -61.39 20.75 25.45
CA GLU A 8 -62.69 20.66 26.12
C GLU A 8 -62.73 21.68 27.27
N PRO A 9 -63.90 22.27 27.62
CA PRO A 9 -64.01 23.18 28.76
C PRO A 9 -63.93 22.34 30.04
N PHE A 10 -62.72 22.09 30.52
CA PHE A 10 -62.50 21.44 31.81
C PHE A 10 -63.09 22.32 32.91
N GLY A 11 -64.20 21.87 33.50
CA GLY A 11 -64.68 22.40 34.78
C GLY A 11 -63.66 22.14 35.88
N ASP A 12 -63.59 23.05 36.85
CA ASP A 12 -62.65 23.10 37.98
C ASP A 12 -62.74 21.90 38.97
N GLU A 13 -63.40 20.80 38.61
CA GLU A 13 -63.60 19.63 39.48
C GLU A 13 -62.31 18.81 39.71
N TRP A 14 -61.36 18.85 38.78
CA TRP A 14 -60.08 18.15 38.93
C TRP A 14 -59.19 18.74 40.04
N ILE A 15 -59.31 20.05 40.29
CA ILE A 15 -58.57 20.78 41.33
C ILE A 15 -59.09 20.41 42.73
N LYS A 16 -60.39 20.11 42.85
CA LYS A 16 -61.05 19.74 44.12
C LYS A 16 -60.68 18.36 44.64
N ASN A 17 -60.11 17.49 43.79
CA ASN A 17 -59.74 16.11 44.12
C ASN A 17 -58.23 15.91 44.36
N LEU A 18 -57.42 16.98 44.30
CA LEU A 18 -55.98 16.93 44.60
C LEU A 18 -55.71 17.23 46.07
N SER A 19 -54.74 16.54 46.68
CA SER A 19 -54.25 16.88 48.02
C SER A 19 -53.50 18.21 48.03
N ASP A 20 -53.48 18.91 49.17
CA ASP A 20 -52.77 20.20 49.32
C ASP A 20 -51.29 20.12 48.92
N SER A 21 -50.65 18.97 49.13
CA SER A 21 -49.27 18.71 48.70
C SER A 21 -49.13 18.73 47.17
N ASN A 22 -50.06 18.10 46.45
CA ASN A 22 -50.04 18.06 44.99
C ASN A 22 -50.37 19.43 44.37
N LEU A 23 -51.22 20.22 45.04
CA LEU A 23 -51.51 21.60 44.64
C LEU A 23 -50.28 22.51 44.82
N GLN A 24 -49.52 22.35 45.90
CA GLN A 24 -48.27 23.10 46.11
C GLN A 24 -47.21 22.76 45.07
N GLU A 25 -47.09 21.49 44.68
CA GLU A 25 -46.18 21.05 43.62
C GLU A 25 -46.57 21.67 42.26
N LEU A 26 -47.86 21.64 41.91
CA LEU A 26 -48.37 22.23 40.67
C LEU A 26 -48.19 23.75 40.63
N ILE A 27 -48.45 24.46 41.75
CA ILE A 27 -48.20 25.90 41.84
C ILE A 27 -46.72 26.22 41.66
N SER A 28 -45.84 25.39 42.21
CA SER A 28 -44.38 25.56 42.06
C SER A 28 -43.94 25.32 40.62
N GLU A 29 -44.46 24.28 39.97
CA GLU A 29 -44.20 24.00 38.55
C GLU A 29 -44.71 25.12 37.63
N LEU A 30 -45.92 25.64 37.89
CA LEU A 30 -46.48 26.77 37.13
C LEU A 30 -45.67 28.07 37.34
N LYS A 31 -45.17 28.31 38.55
CA LYS A 31 -44.28 29.45 38.83
C LYS A 31 -42.97 29.33 38.05
N GLU A 32 -42.33 28.16 38.06
CA GLU A 32 -41.10 27.92 37.29
C GLU A 32 -41.36 28.05 35.79
N ARG A 33 -42.47 27.51 35.29
CA ARG A 33 -42.86 27.65 33.88
C ARG A 33 -43.13 29.09 33.48
N THR A 34 -43.76 29.88 34.36
CA THR A 34 -43.99 31.32 34.13
C THR A 34 -42.68 32.09 34.09
N LYS A 35 -41.72 31.77 34.97
CA LYS A 35 -40.36 32.35 34.92
C LYS A 35 -39.68 32.04 33.58
N LEU A 36 -39.74 30.79 33.12
CA LEU A 36 -39.16 30.41 31.83
C LEU A 36 -39.78 31.18 30.66
N PHE A 37 -41.11 31.33 30.63
CA PHE A 37 -41.77 32.14 29.61
C PHE A 37 -41.41 33.61 29.67
N ASN A 38 -41.24 34.18 30.87
CA ASN A 38 -40.76 35.56 31.01
C ASN A 38 -39.33 35.70 30.48
N CYS A 39 -38.42 34.79 30.81
CA CYS A 39 -37.06 34.80 30.27
C CYS A 39 -37.03 34.65 28.74
N GLU A 40 -37.88 33.79 28.18
CA GLU A 40 -38.03 33.60 26.74
C GLU A 40 -38.52 34.91 26.09
N ASN A 41 -39.55 35.55 26.66
CA ASN A 41 -40.11 36.80 26.16
C ASN A 41 -39.10 37.97 26.26
N GLU A 42 -38.35 38.08 27.35
CA GLU A 42 -37.29 39.07 27.50
C GLU A 42 -36.19 38.90 26.43
N SER A 43 -35.81 37.65 26.16
CA SER A 43 -34.83 37.34 25.10
C SER A 43 -35.37 37.77 23.72
N PHE A 44 -36.63 37.49 23.43
CA PHE A 44 -37.26 37.91 22.17
C PHE A 44 -37.41 39.42 22.05
N GLN A 45 -37.78 40.11 23.13
CA GLN A 45 -37.89 41.56 23.14
C GLN A 45 -36.53 42.18 22.83
N ARG A 46 -35.47 41.73 23.50
CA ARG A 46 -34.10 42.20 23.25
C ARG A 46 -33.62 41.95 21.82
N TYR A 47 -33.97 40.80 21.26
CA TYR A 47 -33.68 40.49 19.86
C TYR A 47 -34.35 41.48 18.92
N ILE A 48 -35.62 41.79 19.16
CA ILE A 48 -36.39 42.76 18.39
C ILE A 48 -35.74 44.13 18.49
N ASP A 49 -35.43 44.60 19.70
CA ASP A 49 -34.80 45.91 19.94
C ASP A 49 -33.44 46.03 19.22
N ARG A 50 -32.69 44.92 19.10
CA ARG A 50 -31.41 44.90 18.36
C ARG A 50 -31.58 44.88 16.85
N VAL A 51 -32.58 44.16 16.33
CA VAL A 51 -32.74 43.90 14.88
C VAL A 51 -33.56 44.98 14.18
N ASP A 52 -34.49 45.65 14.89
CA ASP A 52 -35.33 46.70 14.32
C ASP A 52 -35.48 47.92 15.26
N PRO A 53 -34.58 48.91 15.19
CA PRO A 53 -34.65 50.12 16.01
C PRO A 53 -35.88 50.99 15.74
N ARG A 54 -36.72 50.67 14.73
CA ARG A 54 -37.94 51.40 14.37
C ARG A 54 -39.22 50.77 14.93
N MET A 55 -39.16 49.57 15.49
CA MET A 55 -40.33 48.89 16.06
C MET A 55 -40.68 49.38 17.48
N GLU A 56 -39.75 50.04 18.19
CA GLU A 56 -40.06 50.73 19.46
C GLU A 56 -41.08 51.87 19.27
N ASP A 57 -41.02 52.61 18.15
CA ASP A 57 -41.98 53.68 17.86
C ASP A 57 -43.40 53.14 17.54
N VAL A 58 -43.49 51.91 16.98
CA VAL A 58 -44.77 51.28 16.62
C VAL A 58 -45.44 50.66 17.84
N THR A 59 -44.68 50.09 18.77
CA THR A 59 -45.22 49.52 20.01
C THR A 59 -45.67 50.60 20.99
N GLN A 60 -45.00 51.75 21.06
CA GLN A 60 -45.48 52.91 21.84
C GLN A 60 -46.75 53.53 21.23
N GLY A 61 -46.87 53.60 19.89
CA GLY A 61 -48.07 54.08 19.21
C GLY A 61 -49.32 53.21 19.46
N LEU A 62 -49.16 51.88 19.51
CA LEU A 62 -50.26 50.94 19.79
C LEU A 62 -50.75 50.97 21.25
N VAL A 63 -49.88 51.38 22.19
CA VAL A 63 -50.26 51.56 23.61
C VAL A 63 -51.03 52.87 23.83
N GLN A 64 -50.77 53.91 23.04
CA GLN A 64 -51.55 55.16 23.05
C GLN A 64 -52.90 55.04 22.34
N GLU A 65 -53.01 54.27 21.26
CA GLU A 65 -54.31 53.97 20.63
C GLU A 65 -55.24 53.15 21.54
N ALA A 66 -54.69 52.36 22.46
CA ALA A 66 -55.47 51.60 23.44
C ALA A 66 -56.03 52.47 24.59
N SER A 67 -55.44 53.64 24.88
CA SER A 67 -55.97 54.57 25.88
C SER A 67 -57.06 55.51 25.36
N ASP A 68 -57.12 55.71 24.03
CA ASP A 68 -58.09 56.62 23.40
C ASP A 68 -59.35 55.89 22.86
N ALA A 69 -59.44 54.56 23.05
CA ALA A 69 -60.51 53.71 22.52
C ALA A 69 -61.58 53.29 23.56
N GLU A 70 -61.83 54.10 24.60
CA GLU A 70 -62.93 53.84 25.56
C GLU A 70 -64.31 54.36 25.09
N ASP A 71 -64.44 55.00 23.92
CA ASP A 71 -65.74 55.55 23.47
C ASP A 71 -65.98 55.30 21.97
N ALA A 72 -66.38 54.07 21.60
CA ALA A 72 -67.16 53.85 20.37
C ALA A 72 -67.85 52.47 20.38
N ASP A 73 -69.16 52.55 20.17
CA ASP A 73 -70.14 51.49 20.29
C ASP A 73 -70.06 50.42 19.17
N HIS A 74 -70.34 49.18 19.56
CA HIS A 74 -70.77 48.01 18.78
C HIS A 74 -70.26 47.81 17.33
N ILE A 75 -69.15 47.07 17.16
CA ILE A 75 -68.87 46.27 15.95
C ILE A 75 -68.61 44.81 16.33
N ARG A 76 -69.47 43.93 15.80
CA ARG A 76 -69.41 42.47 15.91
C ARG A 76 -67.99 41.94 15.57
N PRO A 77 -67.32 41.16 16.44
CA PRO A 77 -66.02 40.61 16.09
C PRO A 77 -66.22 39.49 15.07
N LYS A 78 -65.65 39.68 13.88
CA LYS A 78 -65.48 38.63 12.87
C LYS A 78 -64.59 37.54 13.48
N PRO A 79 -64.90 36.23 13.35
CA PRO A 79 -64.07 35.20 13.95
C PRO A 79 -62.71 35.22 13.28
N ARG A 80 -61.70 35.72 14.00
CA ARG A 80 -60.31 35.67 13.57
C ARG A 80 -59.96 34.20 13.46
N SER A 81 -59.79 33.73 12.22
CA SER A 81 -59.44 32.35 11.92
C SER A 81 -58.21 31.96 12.74
N GLU A 82 -58.31 30.91 13.53
CA GLU A 82 -57.21 30.33 14.32
C GLU A 82 -55.99 29.95 13.44
N ALA A 83 -56.20 29.86 12.13
CA ALA A 83 -55.13 29.66 11.14
C ALA A 83 -54.32 30.94 10.84
N ALA A 84 -54.90 32.13 11.01
CA ALA A 84 -54.19 33.41 10.92
C ALA A 84 -53.27 33.66 12.14
N ASP A 85 -53.66 33.16 13.32
CA ASP A 85 -52.80 33.22 14.52
C ASP A 85 -51.67 32.19 14.48
N ARG A 86 -51.86 31.05 13.82
CA ARG A 86 -50.77 30.07 13.58
C ARG A 86 -49.72 30.57 12.59
N THR A 87 -50.08 31.50 11.70
CA THR A 87 -49.14 32.11 10.74
C THR A 87 -48.37 33.30 11.32
N LEU A 88 -48.76 33.79 12.51
CA LEU A 88 -48.05 34.84 13.27
C LEU A 88 -47.13 34.29 14.37
N ARG A 89 -47.17 32.98 14.64
CA ARG A 89 -46.32 32.35 15.66
C ARG A 89 -45.02 31.86 15.02
N LEU A 90 -43.88 32.26 15.59
CA LEU A 90 -42.58 31.73 15.22
C LEU A 90 -42.59 30.21 15.36
N SER A 91 -42.07 29.52 14.34
CA SER A 91 -41.77 28.09 14.41
C SER A 91 -40.79 27.82 15.55
N TRP A 92 -40.82 26.61 16.13
CA TRP A 92 -39.84 26.20 17.15
C TRP A 92 -38.40 26.35 16.66
N GLU A 93 -38.13 26.07 15.39
CA GLU A 93 -36.82 26.28 14.77
C GLU A 93 -36.42 27.76 14.75
N GLN A 94 -37.37 28.66 14.46
CA GLN A 94 -37.14 30.10 14.45
C GLN A 94 -36.92 30.64 15.88
N LYS A 95 -37.70 30.16 16.86
CA LYS A 95 -37.51 30.49 18.28
C LYS A 95 -36.13 30.09 18.79
N VAL A 96 -35.70 28.85 18.49
CA VAL A 96 -34.37 28.36 18.86
C VAL A 96 -33.28 29.21 18.21
N THR A 97 -33.45 29.58 16.94
CA THR A 97 -32.51 30.47 16.23
C THR A 97 -32.39 31.83 16.91
N VAL A 98 -33.52 32.44 17.30
CA VAL A 98 -33.52 33.74 17.99
C VAL A 98 -32.83 33.63 19.36
N VAL A 99 -33.17 32.64 20.17
CA VAL A 99 -32.55 32.43 21.49
C VAL A 99 -31.05 32.17 21.37
N GLN A 100 -30.61 31.39 20.37
CA GLN A 100 -29.18 31.17 20.11
C GLN A 100 -28.46 32.48 19.74
N SER A 101 -29.08 33.31 18.91
CA SER A 101 -28.49 34.61 18.55
C SER A 101 -28.40 35.57 19.74
N GLU A 102 -29.38 35.59 20.63
CA GLU A 102 -29.31 36.35 21.88
C GLU A 102 -28.22 35.81 22.81
N GLN A 103 -28.15 34.49 22.94
CA GLN A 103 -27.15 33.86 23.78
C GLN A 103 -25.74 34.22 23.31
N ASP A 104 -25.50 34.25 22.00
CA ASP A 104 -24.23 34.68 21.44
C ASP A 104 -23.98 36.18 21.62
N ALA A 105 -25.02 37.03 21.50
CA ALA A 105 -24.91 38.45 21.82
C ALA A 105 -24.55 38.70 23.30
N TYR A 106 -25.17 37.99 24.24
CA TYR A 106 -24.83 38.04 25.67
C TYR A 106 -23.38 37.61 25.91
N LYS A 107 -22.92 36.52 25.27
CA LYS A 107 -21.52 36.10 25.37
C LYS A 107 -20.57 37.19 24.86
N HIS A 108 -20.91 37.85 23.75
CA HIS A 108 -20.10 38.95 23.21
C HIS A 108 -20.04 40.14 24.16
N GLU A 109 -21.17 40.53 24.75
CA GLU A 109 -21.25 41.63 25.72
C GLU A 109 -20.47 41.31 27.00
N ILE A 110 -20.65 40.11 27.57
CA ILE A 110 -19.91 39.65 28.76
C ILE A 110 -18.40 39.71 28.49
N ASN A 111 -17.94 39.15 27.37
CA ASN A 111 -16.53 39.19 26.99
C ASN A 111 -16.02 40.63 26.78
N GLY A 112 -16.87 41.54 26.29
CA GLY A 112 -16.55 42.96 26.15
C GLY A 112 -16.38 43.63 27.52
N LEU A 113 -17.34 43.41 28.42
CA LEU A 113 -17.30 43.93 29.79
C LEU A 113 -16.08 43.41 30.55
N GLU A 114 -15.79 42.10 30.46
CA GLU A 114 -14.59 41.49 31.06
C GLU A 114 -13.32 42.19 30.58
N LYS A 115 -13.14 42.37 29.27
CA LYS A 115 -11.97 43.07 28.71
C LYS A 115 -11.85 44.51 29.23
N THR A 116 -12.96 45.25 29.31
CA THR A 116 -12.94 46.63 29.82
C THR A 116 -12.63 46.69 31.32
N SER A 117 -13.20 45.77 32.11
CA SER A 117 -12.95 45.63 33.54
C SER A 117 -11.48 45.29 33.82
N GLU A 118 -10.92 44.31 33.09
CA GLU A 118 -9.51 43.93 33.20
C GLU A 118 -8.58 45.10 32.85
N ALA A 119 -8.88 45.84 31.78
CA ALA A 119 -8.11 47.02 31.40
C ALA A 119 -8.14 48.09 32.50
N LEU A 120 -9.32 48.32 33.10
CA LEU A 120 -9.50 49.28 34.19
C LEU A 120 -8.73 48.85 35.46
N LEU A 121 -8.81 47.57 35.83
CA LEU A 121 -8.05 47.00 36.96
C LEU A 121 -6.54 47.13 36.73
N HIS A 122 -6.07 46.87 35.51
CA HIS A 122 -4.67 47.07 35.16
C HIS A 122 -4.23 48.53 35.31
N ASN A 123 -5.07 49.49 34.89
CA ASN A 123 -4.78 50.91 35.04
C ASN A 123 -4.70 51.33 36.52
N TYR A 124 -5.69 50.95 37.34
CA TYR A 124 -5.66 51.26 38.76
C TYR A 124 -4.47 50.62 39.48
N ARG A 125 -4.11 49.40 39.11
CA ARG A 125 -2.90 48.75 39.64
C ARG A 125 -1.63 49.52 39.27
N ALA A 126 -1.50 49.95 38.02
CA ALA A 126 -0.36 50.75 37.58
C ALA A 126 -0.29 52.11 38.31
N GLU A 127 -1.44 52.76 38.53
CA GLU A 127 -1.52 54.02 39.27
C GLU A 127 -1.11 53.84 40.74
N LEU A 128 -1.61 52.79 41.41
CA LEU A 128 -1.22 52.46 42.78
C LEU A 128 0.29 52.17 42.89
N GLU A 129 0.85 51.40 41.95
CA GLU A 129 2.28 51.13 41.90
C GLU A 129 3.10 52.42 41.71
N ALA A 130 2.65 53.33 40.84
CA ALA A 130 3.29 54.63 40.64
C ALA A 130 3.25 55.50 41.92
N LEU A 131 2.11 55.57 42.61
CA LEU A 131 1.97 56.30 43.87
C LEU A 131 2.89 55.73 44.96
N VAL A 132 3.03 54.40 45.06
CA VAL A 132 3.95 53.76 45.99
C VAL A 132 5.41 54.14 45.69
N VAL A 133 5.79 54.22 44.42
CA VAL A 133 7.14 54.67 44.02
C VAL A 133 7.34 56.14 44.39
N ILE A 134 6.39 57.01 44.07
CA ILE A 134 6.46 58.45 44.39
C ILE A 134 6.59 58.65 45.90
N GLN A 135 5.79 57.95 46.72
CA GLN A 135 5.88 58.05 48.17
C GLN A 135 7.25 57.64 48.71
N LYS A 136 7.83 56.56 48.16
CA LYS A 136 9.19 56.11 48.53
C LYS A 136 10.24 57.15 48.15
N GLU A 137 10.13 57.77 46.99
CA GLU A 137 11.04 58.82 46.53
C GLU A 137 10.94 60.09 47.39
N ILE A 138 9.72 60.54 47.71
CA ILE A 138 9.48 61.68 48.61
C ILE A 138 10.10 61.41 49.98
N ASN A 139 9.84 60.24 50.57
CA ASN A 139 10.41 59.87 51.87
C ASN A 139 11.93 59.82 51.83
N LYS A 140 12.52 59.27 50.76
CA LYS A 140 13.96 59.24 50.57
C LYS A 140 14.54 60.64 50.46
N SER A 141 13.94 61.50 49.63
CA SER A 141 14.35 62.89 49.45
C SER A 141 14.24 63.69 50.75
N SER A 142 13.16 63.52 51.51
CA SER A 142 12.96 64.15 52.83
C SER A 142 14.02 63.71 53.84
N ASN A 143 14.40 62.43 53.84
CA ASN A 143 15.46 61.90 54.70
C ASN A 143 16.85 62.41 54.30
N GLU A 144 17.14 62.48 53.00
CA GLU A 144 18.40 63.04 52.48
C GLU A 144 18.52 64.52 52.80
N PHE A 145 17.44 65.29 52.61
CA PHE A 145 17.33 66.68 53.00
C PHE A 145 17.55 66.85 54.51
N SER A 146 16.82 66.09 55.34
CA SER A 146 17.00 66.14 56.79
C SER A 146 18.44 65.82 57.20
N LYS A 147 19.11 64.84 56.57
CA LYS A 147 20.52 64.53 56.86
C LYS A 147 21.47 65.67 56.46
N SER A 148 21.28 66.29 55.29
CA SER A 148 22.15 67.36 54.82
C SER A 148 22.02 68.65 55.64
N PHE A 149 20.87 68.90 56.25
CA PHE A 149 20.57 70.12 57.00
C PHE A 149 20.57 69.94 58.54
N ALA A 150 20.13 68.81 59.10
CA ALA A 150 20.07 68.58 60.55
C ALA A 150 21.45 68.38 61.21
N THR A 151 22.46 67.95 60.45
CA THR A 151 23.83 67.75 60.96
C THR A 151 24.61 69.06 61.12
N THR A 152 24.01 70.23 60.87
CA THR A 152 24.68 71.53 60.94
C THR A 152 23.84 72.56 61.69
N GLY A 153 23.96 72.62 63.02
CA GLY A 153 23.50 73.76 63.82
C GLY A 153 24.51 74.03 64.95
N ARG A 154 24.93 75.26 65.29
CA ARG A 154 24.23 76.56 65.23
C ARG A 154 25.23 77.73 65.07
N GLY A 155 24.84 78.80 64.38
CA GLY A 155 25.55 80.10 64.39
C GLY A 155 25.07 81.05 63.28
N ASP A 156 24.94 82.35 63.56
CA ASP A 156 24.32 83.35 62.66
C ASP A 156 25.17 83.73 61.43
N LEU A 157 26.47 83.38 61.43
CA LEU A 157 27.39 83.51 60.27
C LEU A 157 27.18 82.42 59.18
N MET A 158 26.30 81.44 59.41
CA MET A 158 26.09 80.29 58.52
C MET A 158 25.07 80.51 57.40
N LYS A 159 24.38 81.66 57.34
CA LYS A 159 23.34 81.94 56.33
C LYS A 159 23.82 81.82 54.86
N PRO A 160 25.02 82.31 54.46
CA PRO A 160 25.53 82.15 53.10
C PRO A 160 25.88 80.69 52.76
N ILE A 161 26.47 79.96 53.72
CA ILE A 161 26.86 78.54 53.58
C ILE A 161 25.63 77.64 53.46
N TYR A 162 24.52 78.02 54.12
CA TYR A 162 23.23 77.33 53.98
C TYR A 162 22.62 77.48 52.58
N TYR A 163 22.75 78.66 51.96
CA TYR A 163 22.30 78.89 50.60
C TYR A 163 23.11 78.09 49.57
N GLU A 164 24.43 78.07 49.69
CA GLU A 164 25.29 77.25 48.81
C GLU A 164 25.02 75.75 48.95
N LYS A 165 24.83 75.26 50.19
CA LYS A 165 24.45 73.86 50.43
C LYS A 165 23.07 73.53 49.85
N PHE A 166 22.11 74.46 49.93
CA PHE A 166 20.79 74.29 49.32
C PHE A 166 20.87 74.25 47.80
N LEU A 167 21.60 75.17 47.18
CA LEU A 167 21.84 75.15 45.73
C LEU A 167 22.50 73.86 45.28
N LYS A 168 23.52 73.39 46.02
CA LYS A 168 24.18 72.12 45.73
C LYS A 168 23.23 70.92 45.85
N PHE A 169 22.39 70.88 46.89
CA PHE A 169 21.37 69.84 47.04
C PHE A 169 20.38 69.83 45.86
N ILE A 170 19.88 70.98 45.44
CA ILE A 170 18.98 71.08 44.28
C ILE A 170 19.68 70.66 43.00
N GLN A 171 20.92 71.08 42.79
CA GLN A 171 21.71 70.72 41.60
C GLN A 171 22.00 69.22 41.53
N ASP A 172 22.39 68.60 42.65
CA ASP A 172 22.63 67.17 42.74
C ASP A 172 21.31 66.38 42.57
N SER A 173 20.20 66.87 43.13
CA SER A 173 18.86 66.30 42.92
C SER A 173 18.42 66.37 41.44
N MET A 174 18.70 67.47 40.74
CA MET A 174 18.45 67.58 39.30
C MET A 174 19.27 66.57 38.51
N ARG A 175 20.58 66.45 38.77
CA ARG A 175 21.45 65.46 38.12
C ARG A 175 21.00 64.01 38.34
N GLN A 176 20.55 63.70 39.55
CA GLN A 176 20.00 62.38 39.87
C GLN A 176 18.70 62.11 39.08
N ARG A 177 17.80 63.10 38.98
CA ARG A 177 16.59 62.99 38.15
C ARG A 177 16.93 62.78 36.68
N ASP A 178 17.89 63.52 36.12
CA ASP A 178 18.35 63.34 34.73
C ASP A 178 18.87 61.92 34.49
N THR A 179 19.65 61.38 35.44
CA THR A 179 20.15 59.99 35.39
C THR A 179 19.00 58.97 35.40
N ILE A 180 17.93 59.23 36.16
CA ILE A 180 16.75 58.36 36.20
C ILE A 180 15.98 58.46 34.89
N VAL A 181 15.82 59.66 34.32
CA VAL A 181 15.18 59.87 33.02
C VAL A 181 15.88 59.07 31.93
N ASP A 182 17.21 59.12 31.86
CA ASP A 182 17.97 58.36 30.86
C ASP A 182 17.82 56.84 31.04
N LYS A 183 17.83 56.36 32.29
CA LYS A 183 17.56 54.93 32.59
C LYS A 183 16.15 54.52 32.17
N LEU A 184 15.14 55.35 32.44
CA LEU A 184 13.76 55.09 32.07
C LEU A 184 13.59 55.10 30.54
N ARG A 185 14.24 56.02 29.82
CA ARG A 185 14.26 56.04 28.35
C ARG A 185 14.84 54.75 27.77
N LEU A 186 15.98 54.28 28.30
CA LEU A 186 16.60 53.04 27.85
C LEU A 186 15.69 51.83 28.12
N LYS A 187 15.10 51.75 29.32
CA LYS A 187 14.16 50.69 29.69
C LYS A 187 12.91 50.70 28.80
N ASN A 188 12.37 51.87 28.50
CA ASN A 188 11.21 52.04 27.63
C ASN A 188 11.52 51.55 26.20
N SER A 189 12.66 51.93 25.63
CA SER A 189 13.12 51.42 24.31
C SER A 189 13.28 49.89 24.29
N ALA A 190 13.85 49.32 25.36
CA ALA A 190 13.97 47.87 25.50
C ALA A 190 12.61 47.16 25.58
N LEU A 191 11.66 47.70 26.36
CA LEU A 191 10.30 47.17 26.47
C LEU A 191 9.53 47.27 25.14
N HIS A 192 9.67 48.35 24.39
CA HIS A 192 9.10 48.46 23.04
C HIS A 192 9.63 47.38 22.09
N THR A 193 10.94 47.10 22.16
CA THR A 193 11.56 46.03 21.37
C THR A 193 11.03 44.66 21.77
N GLN A 194 10.89 44.40 23.08
CA GLN A 194 10.33 43.15 23.60
C GLN A 194 8.85 42.98 23.23
N LEU A 195 8.06 44.06 23.32
CA LEU A 195 6.66 44.08 22.89
C LEU A 195 6.54 43.75 21.41
N ARG A 196 7.38 44.36 20.56
CA ARG A 196 7.41 44.06 19.11
C ARG A 196 7.75 42.59 18.85
N LYS A 197 8.76 42.03 19.53
CA LYS A 197 9.11 40.61 19.42
C LYS A 197 7.96 39.70 19.88
N SER A 198 7.32 40.02 21.00
CA SER A 198 6.21 39.22 21.54
C SER A 198 4.98 39.28 20.63
N ARG A 199 4.69 40.45 20.04
CA ARG A 199 3.64 40.61 19.02
C ARG A 199 3.96 39.84 17.75
N GLU A 200 5.21 39.85 17.28
CA GLU A 200 5.61 39.05 16.12
C GLU A 200 5.54 37.55 16.41
N GLN A 201 5.95 37.12 17.61
CA GLN A 201 5.78 35.74 18.05
C GLN A 201 4.31 35.35 18.14
N LEU A 202 3.45 36.23 18.65
CA LEU A 202 2.01 36.01 18.67
C LEU A 202 1.48 35.91 17.25
N ARG A 203 1.86 36.83 16.35
CA ARG A 203 1.46 36.79 14.94
C ARG A 203 1.94 35.54 14.24
N GLN A 204 3.18 35.11 14.45
CA GLN A 204 3.68 33.83 13.94
C GLN A 204 2.94 32.66 14.56
N LYS A 205 2.59 32.72 15.85
CA LYS A 205 1.79 31.71 16.54
C LYS A 205 0.33 31.73 16.14
N GLU A 206 -0.19 32.82 15.58
CA GLU A 206 -1.52 33.03 14.99
C GLU A 206 -1.52 32.65 13.50
N GLU A 207 -0.42 32.83 12.77
CA GLU A 207 -0.25 32.40 11.36
C GLU A 207 0.05 30.88 11.29
N LEU A 208 0.93 30.39 12.16
CA LEU A 208 0.98 28.96 12.49
C LEU A 208 -0.26 28.52 13.27
N GLY A 209 -1.01 29.50 13.83
CA GLY A 209 -2.16 29.50 14.75
C GLY A 209 -3.55 29.47 14.14
N GLU A 210 -3.65 29.71 12.83
CA GLU A 210 -4.72 29.24 11.94
C GLU A 210 -4.62 27.70 11.83
N VAL A 211 -4.47 27.09 13.01
CA VAL A 211 -4.22 25.72 13.40
C VAL A 211 -5.52 25.00 13.27
N LEU A 212 -5.55 24.04 12.34
CA LEU A 212 -6.36 22.83 12.38
C LEU A 212 -7.69 23.02 13.13
N ARG A 213 -8.69 23.51 12.41
CA ARG A 213 -10.06 23.46 12.91
C ARG A 213 -10.40 22.01 13.24
N PRO A 214 -11.34 21.74 14.16
CA PRO A 214 -11.84 20.38 14.39
C PRO A 214 -12.20 19.64 13.09
N VAL A 215 -12.72 20.39 12.10
CA VAL A 215 -13.01 19.90 10.75
C VAL A 215 -11.76 19.40 10.00
N ASP A 216 -10.61 20.06 10.16
CA ASP A 216 -9.37 19.64 9.50
C ASP A 216 -8.82 18.34 10.12
N PHE A 217 -9.04 18.11 11.43
CA PHE A 217 -8.74 16.83 12.07
C PHE A 217 -9.70 15.71 11.64
N GLU A 218 -10.98 16.03 11.46
CA GLU A 218 -11.96 15.09 10.92
C GLU A 218 -11.64 14.75 9.46
N GLN A 219 -11.28 15.74 8.64
CA GLN A 219 -10.83 15.53 7.27
C GLN A 219 -9.59 14.64 7.24
N LEU A 220 -8.60 14.89 8.10
CA LEU A 220 -7.40 14.05 8.17
C LEU A 220 -7.74 12.60 8.57
N LYS A 221 -8.72 12.39 9.46
CA LYS A 221 -9.21 11.04 9.80
C LYS A 221 -9.89 10.37 8.60
N ILE A 222 -10.71 11.11 7.86
CA ILE A 222 -11.37 10.61 6.64
C ILE A 222 -10.31 10.22 5.61
N ASP A 223 -9.36 11.10 5.32
CA ASP A 223 -8.30 10.86 4.33
C ASP A 223 -7.42 9.67 4.73
N ASN A 224 -7.07 9.56 6.01
CA ASN A 224 -6.33 8.42 6.53
C ASN A 224 -7.13 7.12 6.38
N SER A 225 -8.43 7.13 6.73
CA SER A 225 -9.30 5.97 6.55
C SER A 225 -9.44 5.56 5.07
N GLU A 226 -9.50 6.54 4.16
CA GLU A 226 -9.56 6.27 2.72
C GLU A 226 -8.24 5.70 2.20
N CYS A 227 -7.11 6.21 2.68
CA CYS A 227 -5.79 5.69 2.34
C CYS A 227 -5.62 4.26 2.84
N LEU A 228 -6.03 3.96 4.07
CA LEU A 228 -6.02 2.60 4.62
C LEU A 228 -6.89 1.65 3.79
N ARG A 229 -8.11 2.07 3.42
CA ARG A 229 -8.97 1.28 2.53
C ARG A 229 -8.30 1.00 1.18
N LYS A 230 -7.67 2.01 0.56
CA LYS A 230 -6.94 1.83 -0.70
C LYS A 230 -5.76 0.87 -0.53
N ILE A 231 -5.03 0.94 0.57
CA ILE A 231 -3.94 0.01 0.89
C ILE A 231 -4.48 -1.42 1.02
N ASP A 232 -5.58 -1.62 1.74
CA ASP A 232 -6.20 -2.94 1.90
C ASP A 232 -6.71 -3.51 0.57
N GLU A 233 -7.34 -2.70 -0.27
CA GLU A 233 -7.74 -3.11 -1.62
C GLU A 233 -6.54 -3.53 -2.48
N ARG A 234 -5.45 -2.76 -2.48
CA ARG A 234 -4.24 -3.13 -3.22
C ARG A 234 -3.60 -4.39 -2.64
N ASN A 235 -3.60 -4.57 -1.32
CA ASN A 235 -3.08 -5.76 -0.68
C ASN A 235 -3.89 -7.01 -1.05
N GLN A 236 -5.22 -6.93 -1.08
CA GLN A 236 -6.09 -8.01 -1.53
C GLN A 236 -5.83 -8.37 -2.99
N GLU A 237 -5.67 -7.38 -3.87
CA GLU A 237 -5.36 -7.66 -5.28
C GLU A 237 -3.97 -8.29 -5.45
N ILE A 238 -2.97 -7.84 -4.68
CA ILE A 238 -1.64 -8.47 -4.66
C ILE A 238 -1.75 -9.94 -4.20
N GLN A 239 -2.54 -10.24 -3.18
CA GLN A 239 -2.76 -11.61 -2.72
C GLN A 239 -3.41 -12.46 -3.81
N ARG A 240 -4.42 -11.93 -4.51
CA ARG A 240 -5.09 -12.60 -5.62
C ARG A 240 -4.11 -12.89 -6.76
N LEU A 241 -3.30 -11.91 -7.15
CA LEU A 241 -2.28 -12.05 -8.18
C LEU A 241 -1.20 -13.07 -7.78
N LYS A 242 -0.77 -13.07 -6.51
CA LYS A 242 0.18 -14.09 -5.99
C LYS A 242 -0.40 -15.50 -6.10
N LEU A 243 -1.68 -15.68 -5.79
CA LEU A 243 -2.34 -16.99 -5.92
C LEU A 243 -2.37 -17.44 -7.39
N VAL A 244 -2.73 -16.54 -8.32
CA VAL A 244 -2.75 -16.84 -9.77
C VAL A 244 -1.34 -17.15 -10.27
N ALA A 245 -0.33 -16.38 -9.86
CA ALA A 245 1.07 -16.63 -10.20
C ALA A 245 1.54 -18.00 -9.68
N GLY A 246 1.17 -18.36 -8.45
CA GLY A 246 1.45 -19.67 -7.86
C GLY A 246 0.82 -20.83 -8.65
N LYS A 247 -0.47 -20.72 -9.00
CA LYS A 247 -1.17 -21.71 -9.84
C LYS A 247 -0.53 -21.84 -11.22
N THR A 248 -0.19 -20.71 -11.85
CA THR A 248 0.46 -20.68 -13.16
C THR A 248 1.83 -21.35 -13.11
N LEU A 249 2.60 -21.11 -12.04
CA LEU A 249 3.89 -21.75 -11.82
C LEU A 249 3.77 -23.27 -11.64
N GLN A 250 2.74 -23.74 -10.92
CA GLN A 250 2.46 -25.17 -10.79
C GLN A 250 2.18 -25.82 -12.15
N VAL A 251 1.31 -25.20 -12.96
CA VAL A 251 1.01 -25.67 -14.32
C VAL A 251 2.26 -25.67 -15.20
N LEU A 252 3.08 -24.60 -15.14
CA LEU A 252 4.33 -24.51 -15.88
C LEU A 252 5.31 -25.62 -15.49
N ASN A 253 5.43 -25.91 -14.20
CA ASN A 253 6.31 -26.98 -13.71
C ASN A 253 5.81 -28.37 -14.14
N ALA A 254 4.50 -28.59 -14.18
CA ALA A 254 3.92 -29.82 -14.71
C ALA A 254 4.27 -30.00 -16.21
N TYR A 255 4.13 -28.95 -17.02
CA TYR A 255 4.53 -28.99 -18.43
C TYR A 255 6.04 -29.17 -18.62
N LYS A 256 6.88 -28.54 -17.79
CA LYS A 256 8.33 -28.79 -17.82
C LYS A 256 8.68 -30.24 -17.54
N LEU A 257 7.99 -30.88 -16.59
CA LEU A 257 8.20 -32.29 -16.27
C LEU A 257 7.78 -33.18 -17.45
N GLN A 258 6.59 -32.96 -18.02
CA GLN A 258 6.11 -33.69 -19.20
C GLN A 258 7.07 -33.53 -20.39
N LEU A 259 7.55 -32.32 -20.66
CA LEU A 259 8.52 -32.05 -21.72
C LEU A 259 9.83 -32.81 -21.48
N THR A 260 10.33 -32.80 -20.25
CA THR A 260 11.56 -33.54 -19.89
C THR A 260 11.38 -35.04 -20.09
N GLN A 261 10.21 -35.58 -19.74
CA GLN A 261 9.86 -36.98 -19.99
C GLN A 261 9.80 -37.30 -21.48
N ALA A 262 9.14 -36.45 -22.28
CA ALA A 262 9.06 -36.61 -23.74
C ALA A 262 10.45 -36.54 -24.40
N ILE A 263 11.35 -35.68 -23.92
CA ILE A 263 12.74 -35.60 -24.38
C ILE A 263 13.48 -36.91 -24.06
N LYS A 264 13.36 -37.44 -22.84
CA LYS A 264 13.98 -38.72 -22.47
C LYS A 264 13.46 -39.86 -23.35
N GLU A 265 12.16 -39.91 -23.58
CA GLU A 265 11.55 -40.95 -24.42
C GLU A 265 11.99 -40.83 -25.89
N LYS A 266 12.08 -39.60 -26.43
CA LYS A 266 12.67 -39.35 -27.75
C LYS A 266 14.09 -39.90 -27.86
N GLU A 267 14.94 -39.65 -26.87
CA GLU A 267 16.32 -40.16 -26.88
C GLU A 267 16.37 -41.69 -26.74
N ARG A 268 15.48 -42.29 -25.94
CA ARG A 268 15.32 -43.76 -25.87
C ARG A 268 14.94 -44.35 -27.22
N ILE A 269 13.93 -43.79 -27.88
CA ILE A 269 13.46 -44.25 -29.19
C ILE A 269 14.56 -44.09 -30.25
N LYS A 270 15.31 -42.99 -30.23
CA LYS A 270 16.47 -42.82 -31.14
C LYS A 270 17.51 -43.92 -30.97
N LEU A 271 17.84 -44.28 -29.73
CA LEU A 271 18.76 -45.38 -29.45
C LEU A 271 18.21 -46.71 -29.98
N GLU A 272 16.93 -46.98 -29.75
CA GLU A 272 16.26 -48.19 -30.24
C GLU A 272 16.24 -48.24 -31.77
N ILE A 273 15.98 -47.13 -32.46
CA ILE A 273 16.04 -47.02 -33.91
C ILE A 273 17.47 -47.33 -34.40
N ALA A 274 18.50 -46.75 -33.77
CA ALA A 274 19.90 -47.00 -34.14
C ALA A 274 20.27 -48.49 -33.98
N GLN A 275 19.85 -49.11 -32.87
CA GLN A 275 20.04 -50.54 -32.63
C GLN A 275 19.33 -51.41 -33.67
N ARG A 276 18.06 -51.12 -33.98
CA ARG A 276 17.30 -51.85 -35.01
C ARG A 276 17.91 -51.69 -36.41
N LEU A 277 18.42 -50.50 -36.74
CA LEU A 277 19.12 -50.27 -38.00
C LEU A 277 20.42 -51.07 -38.10
N ASP A 278 21.17 -51.21 -37.00
CA ASP A 278 22.37 -52.03 -36.95
C ASP A 278 22.06 -53.53 -37.12
N ILE A 279 21.05 -54.04 -36.40
CA ILE A 279 20.58 -55.43 -36.55
C ILE A 279 20.13 -55.68 -37.99
N LYS A 280 19.37 -54.75 -38.59
CA LYS A 280 18.95 -54.84 -40.00
C LYS A 280 20.15 -54.86 -40.94
N ARG A 281 21.22 -54.11 -40.65
CA ARG A 281 22.46 -54.11 -41.44
C ARG A 281 23.15 -55.48 -41.36
N ARG A 282 23.31 -56.04 -40.15
CA ARG A 282 23.91 -57.37 -39.93
C ARG A 282 23.12 -58.49 -40.59
N ALA A 283 21.80 -58.50 -40.43
CA ALA A 283 20.93 -59.48 -41.08
C ALA A 283 21.00 -59.38 -42.62
N LYS A 284 21.15 -58.17 -43.18
CA LYS A 284 21.36 -58.00 -44.63
C LYS A 284 22.70 -58.58 -45.08
N SER A 285 23.79 -58.37 -44.35
CA SER A 285 25.10 -58.95 -44.69
C SER A 285 25.08 -60.48 -44.59
N GLU A 286 24.49 -61.03 -43.52
CA GLU A 286 24.32 -62.48 -43.36
C GLU A 286 23.45 -63.08 -44.46
N MET A 287 22.38 -62.39 -44.88
CA MET A 287 21.56 -62.85 -45.99
C MET A 287 22.34 -62.88 -47.33
N VAL A 288 23.33 -62.01 -47.52
CA VAL A 288 24.20 -62.06 -48.70
C VAL A 288 25.13 -63.27 -48.64
N THR A 289 25.73 -63.56 -47.48
CA THR A 289 26.62 -64.73 -47.32
C THR A 289 25.84 -66.03 -47.47
N VAL A 290 24.69 -66.17 -46.79
CA VAL A 290 23.81 -67.35 -46.91
C VAL A 290 23.34 -67.54 -48.35
N LYS A 291 22.99 -66.47 -49.08
CA LYS A 291 22.64 -66.59 -50.51
C LYS A 291 23.80 -67.09 -51.37
N LYS A 292 25.05 -66.76 -51.01
CA LYS A 292 26.24 -67.26 -51.70
C LYS A 292 26.45 -68.74 -51.38
N GLU A 293 26.40 -69.11 -50.11
CA GLU A 293 26.52 -70.50 -49.65
C GLU A 293 25.43 -71.39 -50.28
N VAL A 294 24.17 -70.96 -50.28
CA VAL A 294 23.07 -71.70 -50.94
C VAL A 294 23.34 -71.88 -52.44
N LYS A 295 23.93 -70.89 -53.13
CA LYS A 295 24.31 -71.05 -54.55
C LYS A 295 25.42 -72.08 -54.73
N GLU A 296 26.42 -72.08 -53.85
CA GLU A 296 27.53 -73.04 -53.88
C GLU A 296 27.03 -74.46 -53.58
N GLU A 297 26.25 -74.63 -52.52
CA GLU A 297 25.63 -75.90 -52.13
C GLU A 297 24.65 -76.43 -53.18
N THR A 298 23.83 -75.56 -53.79
CA THR A 298 22.93 -76.00 -54.88
C THR A 298 23.70 -76.42 -56.12
N LYS A 299 24.84 -75.79 -56.41
CA LYS A 299 25.74 -76.23 -57.50
C LYS A 299 26.36 -77.58 -57.16
N ALA A 300 26.94 -77.73 -55.97
CA ALA A 300 27.51 -78.99 -55.51
C ALA A 300 26.47 -80.13 -55.51
N ASN A 301 25.25 -79.87 -55.02
CA ASN A 301 24.17 -80.85 -55.04
C ASN A 301 23.74 -81.24 -56.46
N LYS A 302 23.73 -80.31 -57.42
CA LYS A 302 23.50 -80.65 -58.84
C LYS A 302 24.60 -81.55 -59.39
N GLU A 303 25.87 -81.20 -59.16
CA GLU A 303 27.03 -82.01 -59.54
C GLU A 303 26.93 -83.42 -58.91
N PHE A 304 26.56 -83.53 -57.63
CA PHE A 304 26.33 -84.82 -56.97
C PHE A 304 25.15 -85.61 -57.58
N GLN A 305 24.05 -84.97 -57.96
CA GLN A 305 22.93 -85.64 -58.63
C GLN A 305 23.30 -86.10 -60.05
N GLU A 306 24.09 -85.31 -60.78
CA GLU A 306 24.66 -85.70 -62.08
C GLU A 306 25.59 -86.90 -61.91
N HIS A 307 26.50 -86.86 -60.93
CA HIS A 307 27.36 -87.99 -60.59
C HIS A 307 26.54 -89.23 -60.23
N LYS A 308 25.52 -89.11 -59.37
CA LYS A 308 24.61 -90.20 -59.00
C LYS A 308 23.87 -90.77 -60.21
N SER A 309 23.45 -89.92 -61.14
CA SER A 309 22.75 -90.34 -62.36
C SER A 309 23.71 -91.01 -63.37
N SER A 310 24.97 -90.57 -63.41
CA SER A 310 26.03 -91.17 -64.23
C SER A 310 26.58 -92.47 -63.63
N TYR A 311 26.42 -92.67 -62.32
CA TYR A 311 26.87 -93.85 -61.60
C TYR A 311 25.90 -95.01 -61.84
N ASN A 312 26.17 -95.76 -62.91
CA ASN A 312 25.46 -96.99 -63.23
C ASN A 312 26.37 -98.18 -62.86
N VAL A 313 25.91 -99.03 -61.93
CA VAL A 313 26.63 -100.26 -61.58
C VAL A 313 26.39 -101.28 -62.70
N PRO A 314 27.43 -101.73 -63.44
CA PRO A 314 27.25 -102.75 -64.47
C PRO A 314 26.65 -104.01 -63.86
N SER A 315 25.72 -104.66 -64.57
CA SER A 315 25.14 -105.93 -64.15
C SER A 315 26.25 -106.97 -63.92
N VAL A 316 26.04 -107.94 -63.02
CA VAL A 316 27.03 -108.98 -62.70
C VAL A 316 27.55 -109.67 -63.97
N ILE A 317 26.69 -109.84 -64.97
CA ILE A 317 27.05 -110.42 -66.28
C ILE A 317 28.01 -109.51 -67.04
N ASP A 318 27.77 -108.20 -67.04
CA ASP A 318 28.63 -107.22 -67.70
C ASP A 318 29.96 -107.03 -66.97
N LEU A 319 29.97 -107.12 -65.63
CA LEU A 319 31.20 -107.15 -64.85
C LEU A 319 32.05 -108.39 -65.18
N ILE A 320 31.42 -109.55 -65.35
CA ILE A 320 32.12 -110.79 -65.76
C ILE A 320 32.69 -110.64 -67.17
N LYS A 321 31.95 -110.04 -68.11
CA LYS A 321 32.43 -109.73 -69.47
C LYS A 321 33.61 -108.76 -69.42
N LEU A 322 33.49 -107.64 -68.73
CA LEU A 322 34.57 -106.65 -68.55
C LEU A 322 35.81 -107.28 -67.90
N LYS A 323 35.64 -108.11 -66.87
CA LYS A 323 36.75 -108.87 -66.26
C LYS A 323 37.34 -109.92 -67.21
N SER A 324 36.53 -110.51 -68.09
CA SER A 324 37.03 -111.43 -69.12
C SER A 324 37.83 -110.70 -70.20
N GLU A 325 37.39 -109.51 -70.61
CA GLU A 325 38.07 -108.62 -71.55
C GLU A 325 39.37 -108.08 -70.95
N GLU A 326 39.36 -107.69 -69.67
CA GLU A 326 40.57 -107.29 -68.94
C GLU A 326 41.59 -108.44 -68.93
N ARG A 327 41.16 -109.68 -68.64
CA ARG A 327 42.05 -110.85 -68.70
C ARG A 327 42.56 -111.15 -70.11
N GLU A 328 41.72 -110.99 -71.12
CA GLU A 328 42.08 -111.09 -72.55
C GLU A 328 43.15 -110.06 -72.92
N ILE A 329 42.97 -108.80 -72.52
CA ILE A 329 43.91 -107.71 -72.79
C ILE A 329 45.21 -107.94 -72.05
N ILE A 330 45.18 -108.31 -70.77
CA ILE A 330 46.39 -108.67 -70.00
C ILE A 330 47.13 -109.83 -70.68
N ARG A 331 46.40 -110.85 -71.16
CA ARG A 331 47.01 -111.97 -71.90
C ARG A 331 47.65 -111.51 -73.20
N LYS A 332 46.98 -110.64 -73.97
CA LYS A 332 47.52 -110.04 -75.21
C LYS A 332 48.75 -109.18 -74.91
N GLU A 333 48.70 -108.34 -73.88
CA GLU A 333 49.84 -107.54 -73.41
C GLU A 333 51.03 -108.43 -73.06
N LEU A 334 50.81 -109.54 -72.35
CA LEU A 334 51.87 -110.48 -71.97
C LEU A 334 52.47 -111.20 -73.19
N ILE A 335 51.64 -111.58 -74.17
CA ILE A 335 52.08 -112.15 -75.45
C ILE A 335 52.90 -111.12 -76.24
N HIS A 336 52.42 -109.88 -76.34
CA HIS A 336 53.14 -108.81 -77.02
C HIS A 336 54.45 -108.46 -76.33
N ARG A 337 54.47 -108.43 -74.99
CA ARG A 337 55.69 -108.25 -74.19
C ARG A 337 56.69 -109.39 -74.42
N ARG A 338 56.21 -110.63 -74.56
CA ARG A 338 57.06 -111.80 -74.87
C ARG A 338 57.56 -111.80 -76.33
N LYS A 339 56.73 -111.39 -77.30
CA LYS A 339 57.14 -111.19 -78.70
C LYS A 339 58.19 -110.07 -78.80
N LEU A 340 58.00 -108.97 -78.07
CA LEU A 340 58.98 -107.88 -77.99
C LEU A 340 60.30 -108.37 -77.41
N HIS A 341 60.25 -109.18 -76.34
CA HIS A 341 61.46 -109.79 -75.78
C HIS A 341 62.17 -110.74 -76.77
N LEU A 342 61.45 -111.59 -77.48
CA LEU A 342 62.03 -112.46 -78.52
C LEU A 342 62.63 -111.66 -79.69
N ALA A 343 61.96 -110.59 -80.14
CA ALA A 343 62.48 -109.68 -81.15
C ALA A 343 63.75 -108.95 -80.67
N GLN A 344 63.80 -108.55 -79.40
CA GLN A 344 64.99 -107.96 -78.77
C GLN A 344 66.15 -108.97 -78.72
N MET A 345 65.88 -110.21 -78.31
CA MET A 345 66.90 -111.28 -78.30
C MET A 345 67.38 -111.63 -79.70
N ALA A 346 66.49 -111.63 -80.71
CA ALA A 346 66.86 -111.81 -82.11
C ALA A 346 67.75 -110.66 -82.59
N LEU A 347 67.37 -109.40 -82.31
CA LEU A 347 68.20 -108.23 -82.60
C LEU A 347 69.60 -108.35 -81.97
N ASP A 348 69.69 -108.78 -80.71
CA ASP A 348 70.98 -108.97 -80.04
C ASP A 348 71.82 -110.10 -80.65
N ARG A 349 71.19 -111.18 -81.12
CA ARG A 349 71.87 -112.24 -81.89
C ARG A 349 72.36 -111.73 -83.24
N HIS A 350 71.51 -111.03 -83.99
CA HIS A 350 71.88 -110.42 -85.28
C HIS A 350 72.99 -109.37 -85.11
N LYS A 351 72.98 -108.57 -84.02
CA LYS A 351 74.07 -107.66 -83.66
C LYS A 351 75.37 -108.41 -83.37
N LYS A 352 75.33 -109.52 -82.62
CA LYS A 352 76.52 -110.36 -82.38
C LYS A 352 77.07 -111.00 -83.65
N ILE A 353 76.19 -111.45 -84.56
CA ILE A 353 76.57 -112.01 -85.86
C ILE A 353 77.15 -110.92 -86.76
N TRP A 354 76.53 -109.74 -86.82
CA TRP A 354 77.04 -108.60 -87.59
C TRP A 354 78.38 -108.10 -87.05
N LEU A 355 78.58 -108.07 -85.72
CA LEU A 355 79.89 -107.75 -85.13
C LEU A 355 80.95 -108.80 -85.54
N ARG A 356 80.62 -110.10 -85.57
CA ARG A 356 81.56 -111.12 -86.07
C ARG A 356 81.87 -110.96 -87.57
N ILE A 357 80.89 -110.62 -88.40
CA ILE A 357 81.10 -110.33 -89.83
C ILE A 357 81.95 -109.06 -89.99
N ARG A 358 81.71 -108.02 -89.20
CA ARG A 358 82.48 -106.77 -89.19
C ARG A 358 83.94 -106.98 -88.79
N HIS A 359 84.21 -107.88 -87.85
CA HIS A 359 85.57 -108.27 -87.48
C HIS A 359 86.23 -109.15 -88.54
N ALA A 360 85.49 -110.03 -89.24
CA ALA A 360 86.02 -110.81 -90.37
C ALA A 360 86.32 -109.97 -91.63
N THR A 361 85.65 -108.83 -91.82
CA THR A 361 85.93 -107.86 -92.90
C THR A 361 86.97 -106.80 -92.52
N ALA A 362 87.41 -106.73 -91.27
CA ALA A 362 88.49 -105.84 -90.83
C ALA A 362 89.88 -106.49 -91.00
N ASP A 363 89.98 -107.83 -91.02
CA ASP A 363 91.23 -108.58 -91.25
C ASP A 363 91.57 -108.78 -92.75
N THR A 364 90.88 -108.10 -93.67
CA THR A 364 91.13 -108.16 -95.12
C THR A 364 91.49 -106.80 -95.76
N ILE A 365 91.62 -105.74 -94.97
CA ILE A 365 92.19 -104.45 -95.39
C ILE A 365 93.05 -103.88 -94.25
N ALA A 366 94.23 -104.47 -94.04
CA ALA A 366 95.46 -103.87 -93.51
C ALA A 366 96.65 -104.81 -93.77
#